data_AF-A0A2J7ZL14-F1
#
_entry.id   AF-A0A2J7ZL14-F1
#
_cell.length_a   1.000
_cell.length_b   1.000
_cell.length_c   1.000
_cell.angle_alpha   90.00
_cell.angle_beta   90.00
_cell.angle_gamma   90.00
#
_symmetry.space_group_name_H-M   'P 1'
#
loop_
_entity.id
_entity.type
_entity.pdbx_description
1 polymer ?
#
loop_
_entity_poly.entity_id
_entity_poly.type
_entity_poly.pdbx_seq_one_letter_code
_entity_poly.pdbx_strand_id
1 'polypeptide(L)'
;LAVEPLVVDPASELTEPERRALRTRFEARRATGKAPALYICTPRVHWWVPGFLRFLQLLARWPWRLKPLVVDPASELTEPERRALQTRFEARRATGEAPALYICTPRDRESKHW
;
A
#
# COMPACT_ATOMS: atom_id res chain seq x y z
N LEU A 1 28.43 -1.82 26.87
CA LEU A 1 27.01 -1.41 27.05
C LEU A 1 26.12 -2.46 26.41
N ALA A 2 25.44 -3.27 27.22
CA ALA A 2 24.53 -4.29 26.72
C ALA A 2 23.28 -3.60 26.17
N VAL A 3 23.17 -3.47 24.84
CA VAL A 3 21.93 -3.06 24.20
C VAL A 3 21.01 -4.26 24.27
N GLU A 4 20.02 -4.21 25.17
CA GLU A 4 18.94 -5.19 25.18
C GLU A 4 18.19 -5.13 23.84
N PRO A 5 17.86 -6.29 23.24
CA PRO A 5 17.06 -6.29 22.02
C PRO A 5 15.68 -5.75 22.36
N LEU A 6 15.34 -4.58 21.83
CA LEU A 6 13.97 -4.08 21.86
C LEU A 6 13.14 -4.98 20.92
N VAL A 7 12.58 -6.04 21.48
CA VAL A 7 11.58 -6.86 20.79
C VAL A 7 10.28 -6.07 20.80
N VAL A 8 10.06 -5.30 19.75
CA VAL A 8 8.77 -4.64 19.53
C VAL A 8 7.79 -5.70 19.05
N ASP A 9 6.89 -6.11 19.94
CA ASP A 9 5.70 -6.91 19.61
C ASP A 9 4.52 -5.95 19.42
N PRO A 10 4.23 -5.50 18.19
CA PRO A 10 3.19 -4.50 17.97
C PRO A 10 1.77 -5.02 18.24
N ALA A 11 1.58 -6.32 18.47
CA ALA A 11 0.25 -6.94 18.63
C ALA A 11 0.07 -7.73 19.94
N SER A 12 1.12 -7.96 20.74
CA SER A 12 1.09 -8.85 21.93
C SER A 12 0.61 -10.28 21.62
N GLU A 13 0.82 -10.75 20.38
CA GLU A 13 0.30 -12.05 19.92
C GLU A 13 1.30 -13.20 20.10
N LEU A 14 2.55 -12.91 20.48
CA LEU A 14 3.56 -13.96 20.64
C LEU A 14 3.39 -14.69 21.97
N THR A 15 3.27 -16.01 21.90
CA THR A 15 3.30 -16.86 23.10
C THR A 15 4.72 -16.87 23.69
N GLU A 16 4.83 -17.06 25.01
CA GLU A 16 6.13 -17.13 25.71
C GLU A 16 7.14 -18.12 25.09
N PRO A 17 6.77 -19.32 24.61
CA PRO A 17 7.71 -20.20 23.92
C PRO A 17 8.21 -19.62 22.59
N GLU A 18 7.39 -18.88 21.85
CA GLU A 18 7.80 -18.24 20.58
C GLU A 18 8.77 -17.08 20.83
N ARG A 19 8.52 -16.27 21.87
CA ARG A 19 9.45 -15.22 22.30
C ARG A 19 10.80 -15.80 22.67
N ARG A 20 10.81 -16.90 23.42
CA ARG A 20 12.04 -17.59 23.81
C ARG A 20 12.81 -18.13 22.61
N ALA A 21 12.11 -18.74 21.65
CA ALA A 21 12.73 -19.25 20.42
C ALA A 21 13.35 -18.13 19.56
N LEU A 22 12.67 -16.97 19.46
CA LEU A 22 13.18 -15.80 18.75
C LEU A 22 14.43 -15.22 19.42
N ARG A 23 14.44 -15.16 20.75
CA ARG A 23 15.59 -14.70 21.54
C ARG A 23 16.81 -15.61 21.32
N THR A 24 16.63 -16.92 21.39
CA THR A 24 17.72 -17.88 21.12
C THR A 24 18.28 -17.75 19.70
N ARG A 25 17.39 -17.59 18.70
CA ARG A 25 17.81 -17.42 17.30
C ARG A 25 18.56 -16.10 17.07
N PHE A 26 18.16 -15.04 17.77
CA PHE A 26 18.85 -13.76 17.75
C PHE A 26 20.27 -13.88 18.34
N GLU A 27 20.40 -14.51 19.50
CA GLU A 27 21.69 -14.71 20.17
C GLU A 27 22.66 -15.54 19.30
N ALA A 28 22.16 -16.59 18.64
CA ALA A 28 22.95 -17.39 17.69
C ALA A 28 23.42 -16.58 16.46
N ARG A 29 22.61 -15.64 15.96
CA ARG A 29 22.99 -14.77 14.82
C ARG A 29 23.92 -13.63 15.24
N ARG A 30 23.87 -13.21 16.51
CA ARG A 30 24.83 -12.26 17.08
C ARG A 30 26.21 -12.88 17.20
N ALA A 31 26.30 -14.14 17.65
CA ALA A 31 27.57 -14.88 17.76
C ALA A 31 28.29 -15.04 16.42
N THR A 32 27.56 -14.97 15.29
CA THR A 32 28.11 -15.07 13.93
C THR A 32 28.45 -13.72 13.29
N GLY A 33 28.33 -12.60 14.03
CA GLY A 33 28.68 -11.26 13.55
C GLY A 33 27.78 -10.71 12.44
N LYS A 34 26.67 -11.39 12.12
CA LYS A 34 25.74 -11.05 11.02
C LYS A 34 24.39 -10.50 11.50
N ALA A 35 24.29 -10.04 12.75
CA ALA A 35 23.03 -9.52 13.28
C ALA A 35 22.82 -8.05 12.92
N PRO A 36 21.76 -7.67 12.16
CA PRO A 36 21.35 -6.28 12.04
C PRO A 36 20.95 -5.69 13.41
N ALA A 37 21.17 -4.38 13.58
CA ALA A 37 20.87 -3.64 14.82
C ALA A 37 19.37 -3.60 15.19
N LEU A 38 18.48 -3.99 14.27
CA LEU A 38 17.04 -4.01 14.48
C LEU A 38 16.43 -5.26 13.81
N TYR A 39 15.85 -6.14 14.62
CA TYR A 39 15.01 -7.24 14.14
C TYR A 39 13.56 -6.88 14.37
N ILE A 40 12.88 -6.42 13.33
CA ILE A 40 11.42 -6.36 13.34
C ILE A 40 10.94 -7.79 13.07
N CYS A 41 10.53 -8.48 14.12
CA CYS A 41 9.76 -9.71 13.97
C CYS A 41 8.39 -9.28 13.45
N THR A 42 8.17 -9.35 12.13
CA THR A 42 6.81 -9.25 11.61
C THR A 42 6.16 -10.62 11.82
N PRO A 43 5.27 -10.80 12.80
CA PRO A 43 4.47 -12.01 12.83
C PRO A 43 3.67 -12.01 11.53
N ARG A 44 3.74 -13.14 10.80
CA ARG A 44 2.94 -13.47 9.60
C ARG A 44 2.47 -12.24 8.81
N VAL A 45 3.29 -11.84 7.84
CA VAL A 45 3.05 -10.74 6.89
C VAL A 45 1.56 -10.50 6.66
N HIS A 46 1.02 -9.57 7.43
CA HIS A 46 -0.32 -9.07 7.29
C HIS A 46 -0.32 -8.28 5.97
N TRP A 47 -0.64 -8.96 4.87
CA TRP A 47 -0.57 -8.48 3.48
C TRP A 47 -1.34 -7.17 3.24
N TRP A 48 -2.27 -6.84 4.15
CA TRP A 48 -3.00 -5.59 4.15
C TRP A 48 -2.14 -4.37 4.48
N VAL A 49 -1.10 -4.47 5.33
CA VAL A 49 -0.29 -3.29 5.70
C VAL A 49 0.51 -2.75 4.50
N PRO A 50 1.25 -3.56 3.73
CA PRO A 50 1.91 -3.06 2.52
C PRO A 50 0.92 -2.59 1.45
N GLY A 51 -0.23 -3.26 1.31
CA GLY A 51 -1.27 -2.85 0.36
C GLY A 51 -1.88 -1.50 0.72
N PHE A 52 -2.18 -1.29 2.00
CA PHE A 52 -2.72 -0.04 2.53
C PHE A 52 -1.72 1.11 2.35
N LEU A 53 -0.44 0.91 2.67
CA LEU A 53 0.59 1.92 2.46
C LEU A 53 0.75 2.28 0.98
N ARG A 54 0.69 1.30 0.06
CA ARG A 54 0.71 1.56 -1.39
C ARG A 54 -0.51 2.36 -1.84
N PHE A 55 -1.69 2.06 -1.30
CA PHE A 55 -2.90 2.82 -1.57
C PHE A 55 -2.79 4.29 -1.10
N LEU A 56 -2.30 4.51 0.13
CA LEU A 56 -2.06 5.87 0.63
C LEU A 56 -1.02 6.63 -0.22
N GLN A 57 0.04 5.95 -0.65
CA GLN A 57 1.03 6.53 -1.56
C GLN A 57 0.43 6.91 -2.90
N LEU A 58 -0.45 6.08 -3.47
CA LEU A 58 -1.19 6.40 -4.69
C LEU A 58 -2.05 7.65 -4.49
N LEU A 59 -2.85 7.70 -3.42
CA LEU A 59 -3.70 8.85 -3.11
C LEU A 59 -2.91 10.15 -2.98
N ALA A 60 -1.77 10.10 -2.28
CA ALA A 60 -0.94 11.27 -2.03
C ALA A 60 -0.18 11.76 -3.28
N ARG A 61 0.24 10.86 -4.16
CA ARG A 61 1.14 11.19 -5.29
C ARG A 61 0.42 11.35 -6.62
N TRP A 62 -0.80 10.83 -6.76
CA TRP A 62 -1.52 10.90 -8.02
C TRP A 62 -1.96 12.35 -8.31
N PRO A 63 -1.67 12.91 -9.50
CA PRO A 63 -2.05 14.28 -9.84
C PRO A 63 -3.53 14.34 -10.27
N TRP A 64 -4.43 14.25 -9.29
CA TRP A 64 -5.89 14.23 -9.44
C TRP A 64 -6.49 15.39 -10.25
N ARG A 65 -5.76 16.51 -10.32
CA ARG A 65 -6.16 17.69 -11.11
C ARG A 65 -5.91 17.51 -12.61
N LEU A 66 -4.92 16.72 -12.99
CA LEU A 66 -4.42 16.62 -14.37
C LEU A 66 -4.88 15.35 -15.07
N LYS A 67 -5.12 14.26 -14.32
CA LYS A 67 -5.52 12.99 -14.92
C LYS A 67 -6.50 12.20 -14.04
N PRO A 68 -7.46 11.50 -14.66
CA PRO A 68 -8.31 10.56 -13.95
C PRO A 68 -7.51 9.31 -13.57
N LEU A 69 -7.90 8.64 -12.49
CA LEU A 69 -7.37 7.31 -12.16
C LEU A 69 -8.25 6.27 -12.87
N VAL A 70 -7.69 5.57 -13.86
CA VAL A 70 -8.37 4.46 -14.54
C VAL A 70 -7.93 3.14 -13.93
N VAL A 71 -8.87 2.44 -13.28
CA VAL A 71 -8.64 1.14 -12.66
C VAL A 71 -9.20 0.05 -13.58
N ASP A 72 -8.30 -0.63 -14.28
CA ASP A 72 -8.63 -1.66 -15.27
C ASP A 72 -7.66 -2.84 -15.16
N PRO A 73 -7.80 -3.69 -14.13
CA PRO A 73 -6.88 -4.80 -13.91
C PRO A 73 -6.99 -5.90 -14.96
N ALA A 74 -8.14 -6.02 -15.63
CA ALA A 74 -8.39 -7.03 -16.67
C ALA A 74 -8.07 -6.53 -18.09
N SER A 75 -7.61 -5.29 -18.24
CA SER A 75 -7.34 -4.65 -19.54
C SER A 75 -8.54 -4.67 -20.49
N GLU A 76 -9.75 -4.50 -19.94
CA GLU A 76 -11.00 -4.51 -20.69
C GLU A 76 -11.16 -3.26 -21.57
N LEU A 77 -10.53 -2.15 -21.19
CA LEU A 77 -10.62 -0.91 -21.94
C LEU A 77 -9.65 -0.90 -23.11
N THR A 78 -10.17 -0.64 -24.29
CA THR A 78 -9.35 -0.37 -25.48
C THR A 78 -8.70 1.02 -25.37
N GLU A 79 -7.61 1.23 -26.11
CA GLU A 79 -6.95 2.54 -26.22
C GLU A 79 -7.90 3.69 -26.60
N PRO A 80 -8.79 3.58 -27.61
CA PRO A 80 -9.76 4.64 -27.91
C PRO A 80 -10.73 4.90 -26.74
N GLU A 81 -11.10 3.88 -25.97
CA GLU A 81 -11.95 4.07 -24.79
C GLU A 81 -11.20 4.80 -23.66
N ARG A 82 -9.92 4.50 -23.43
CA ARG A 82 -9.09 5.25 -22.47
C ARG A 82 -8.96 6.72 -22.87
N ARG A 83 -8.79 7.02 -24.16
CA ARG A 83 -8.79 8.41 -24.66
C ARG A 83 -10.13 9.09 -24.45
N ALA A 84 -11.24 8.40 -24.70
CA ALA A 84 -12.58 8.94 -24.45
C ALA A 84 -12.79 9.27 -22.96
N LEU A 85 -12.27 8.46 -22.04
CA LEU A 85 -12.29 8.76 -20.60
C LEU A 85 -11.49 10.03 -20.27
N GLN A 86 -10.31 10.19 -20.85
CA GLN A 86 -9.47 11.39 -20.68
C GLN A 86 -10.20 12.64 -21.16
N THR A 87 -10.79 12.61 -22.36
CA THR A 87 -11.55 13.74 -22.91
C THR A 87 -12.76 14.11 -22.02
N ARG A 88 -13.48 13.12 -21.48
CA ARG A 88 -14.60 13.37 -20.55
C ARG A 88 -14.14 13.99 -19.23
N PHE A 89 -13.02 13.51 -18.70
CA PHE A 89 -12.41 14.09 -17.50
C PHE A 89 -12.05 15.57 -17.72
N GLU A 90 -11.39 15.88 -18.84
CA GLU A 90 -11.00 17.25 -19.19
C GLU A 90 -12.23 18.17 -19.33
N ALA A 91 -13.28 17.70 -20.02
CA ALA A 91 -14.53 18.44 -20.16
C ALA A 91 -15.16 18.75 -18.79
N ARG A 92 -15.29 17.76 -17.89
CA ARG A 92 -15.87 17.97 -16.56
C ARG A 92 -14.98 18.82 -15.64
N ARG A 93 -13.66 18.75 -15.80
CA ARG A 93 -12.74 19.63 -15.08
C ARG A 93 -12.88 21.08 -15.54
N ALA A 94 -13.05 21.30 -16.84
CA ALA A 94 -13.23 22.63 -17.41
C ALA A 94 -14.53 23.30 -16.91
N THR A 95 -15.60 22.53 -16.69
CA THR A 95 -16.86 23.05 -16.11
C THR A 95 -16.82 23.20 -14.59
N GLY A 96 -15.79 22.68 -13.91
CA GLY A 96 -15.69 22.67 -12.45
C GLY A 96 -16.56 21.61 -11.76
N GLU A 97 -17.24 20.74 -12.53
CA GLU A 97 -18.16 19.71 -12.00
C GLU A 97 -17.47 18.37 -11.71
N ALA A 98 -16.18 18.25 -12.01
CA ALA A 98 -15.42 17.04 -11.72
C ALA A 98 -15.12 16.90 -10.20
N PRO A 99 -15.35 15.73 -9.59
CA PRO A 99 -15.00 15.48 -8.20
C PRO A 99 -13.50 15.64 -7.94
N ALA A 100 -13.11 15.79 -6.67
CA ALA A 100 -11.71 15.84 -6.29
C ALA A 100 -10.97 14.57 -6.73
N LEU A 101 -11.56 13.40 -6.45
CA LEU A 101 -11.08 12.10 -6.90
C LEU A 101 -11.93 11.65 -8.10
N TYR A 102 -11.33 11.61 -9.29
CA TYR A 102 -11.98 11.13 -10.50
C TYR A 102 -11.48 9.72 -10.79
N ILE A 103 -12.29 8.70 -10.51
CA ILE A 103 -11.93 7.29 -10.60
C ILE A 103 -12.84 6.61 -11.62
N CYS A 104 -12.25 5.99 -12.63
CA CYS A 104 -12.98 5.26 -13.66
C CYS A 104 -12.65 3.77 -13.61
N THR A 105 -13.65 2.95 -13.89
CA THR A 105 -13.51 1.52 -14.12
C THR A 105 -14.18 1.15 -15.45
N PRO A 106 -13.96 -0.05 -16.01
CA PRO A 106 -14.70 -0.50 -17.17
C PRO A 106 -16.23 -0.40 -16.99
N ARG A 107 -16.71 -0.60 -15.75
CA ARG A 107 -18.13 -0.57 -15.36
C ARG A 107 -18.65 0.84 -15.04
N ASP A 108 -17.81 1.71 -14.50
CA ASP A 108 -18.13 3.12 -14.23
C ASP A 108 -17.16 4.04 -14.97
N ARG A 109 -17.58 4.45 -16.18
CA ARG A 109 -16.81 5.31 -17.07
C ARG A 109 -16.96 6.81 -16.74
N GLU A 110 -17.84 7.16 -15.82
CA GLU A 110 -18.19 8.56 -15.53
C GLU A 110 -17.80 8.99 -14.12
N SER A 111 -17.27 8.07 -13.30
CA SER A 111 -16.94 8.32 -11.89
C SER A 111 -18.16 8.83 -11.13
N LYS A 112 -19.32 8.18 -11.34
CA LYS A 112 -20.62 8.58 -10.77
C LYS A 112 -21.14 7.62 -9.71
N HIS A 113 -20.61 6.41 -9.64
CA HIS A 113 -21.15 5.34 -8.79
C HIS A 113 -20.43 5.18 -7.44
N TRP A 114 -19.51 6.08 -7.11
CA TRP A 114 -18.68 6.06 -5.90
C TRP A 114 -18.91 7.30 -5.05
#